data_AF-A0A0Q8S9R6-F1
#
_entry.id   AF-A0A0Q8S9R6-F1
#
_cell.length_a   1.000
_cell.length_b   1.000
_cell.length_c   1.000
_cell.angle_alpha   90.00
_cell.angle_beta   90.00
_cell.angle_gamma   90.00
#
_symmetry.space_group_name_H-M   'P 1'
#
loop_
_entity.id
_entity.type
_entity.pdbx_description
1 polymer ?
#
loop_
_entity_poly.entity_id
_entity_poly.type
_entity_poly.pdbx_seq_one_letter_code
_entity_poly.pdbx_strand_id
1 'polypeptide(L)' 'MFLAVAAVLALPACSSTDVVRAPVEATIGQQLIDLKSAFNNGALSSREYDSQRRRLIDSVK' A
#
# COMPACT_ATOMS: atom_id res chain seq x y z
N MET A 1 -39.18 -3.13 39.76
CA MET A 1 -38.94 -3.09 38.31
C MET A 1 -38.63 -1.66 37.92
N PHE A 2 -37.39 -1.22 38.14
CA PHE A 2 -36.89 0.11 37.79
C PHE A 2 -35.44 -0.05 37.33
N LEU A 3 -35.19 0.47 36.12
CA LEU A 3 -33.91 0.70 35.47
C LEU A 3 -33.07 -0.52 35.03
N ALA A 4 -33.49 -1.09 33.90
CA ALA A 4 -32.54 -1.27 32.80
C ALA A 4 -31.95 0.10 32.39
N VAL A 5 -30.81 0.10 31.70
CA VAL A 5 -30.04 1.26 31.20
C VAL A 5 -28.90 1.70 32.12
N ALA A 6 -27.84 0.89 32.16
CA ALA A 6 -26.47 1.41 32.13
C ALA A 6 -25.80 0.92 30.84
N ALA A 7 -26.46 1.23 29.72
CA ALA A 7 -25.88 1.06 28.41
C ALA A 7 -24.72 2.06 28.25
N VAL A 8 -23.51 1.52 28.23
CA VAL A 8 -22.51 1.75 27.17
C VAL A 8 -22.67 3.10 26.47
N LEU A 9 -22.19 4.22 27.02
CA LEU A 9 -21.93 5.43 26.23
C LEU A 9 -21.01 6.37 27.02
N ALA A 10 -19.71 6.31 26.76
CA ALA A 10 -18.79 7.45 26.66
C ALA A 10 -17.32 7.00 26.82
N LEU A 11 -16.87 6.09 25.96
CA LEU A 11 -15.49 6.20 25.51
C LEU A 11 -15.51 7.22 24.37
N PRO A 12 -14.96 8.44 24.51
CA PRO A 12 -14.66 9.25 23.35
C PRO A 12 -13.47 8.61 22.64
N ALA A 13 -13.69 7.47 21.99
CA ALA A 13 -12.75 6.86 21.07
C ALA A 13 -12.88 7.54 19.71
N CYS A 14 -12.64 8.85 19.67
CA CYS A 14 -12.44 9.61 18.44
C CYS A 14 -10.98 10.04 18.37
N SER A 15 -10.06 9.07 18.36
CA SER A 15 -8.71 9.31 17.85
C SER A 15 -8.72 8.96 16.36
N SER A 16 -9.44 9.75 15.56
CA SER A 16 -9.21 9.78 14.12
C SER A 16 -8.08 10.76 13.90
N THR A 17 -6.86 10.31 14.17
CA THR A 17 -5.70 10.94 13.55
C THR A 17 -5.77 10.53 12.09
N ASP A 18 -6.29 11.43 11.26
CA ASP A 18 -6.10 11.37 9.82
C ASP A 18 -4.58 11.42 9.60
N VAL A 19 -3.97 10.24 9.50
CA VAL A 19 -2.55 10.14 9.17
C VAL A 19 -2.50 10.50 7.70
N VAL A 20 -2.31 11.79 7.42
CA VAL A 20 -1.95 12.28 6.10
C VAL A 20 -0.60 11.65 5.78
N ARG A 21 -0.63 10.42 5.27
CA ARG A 21 0.53 9.78 4.69
C ARG A 21 0.83 10.61 3.45
N ALA A 22 1.90 11.38 3.51
CA ALA A 22 2.45 11.98 2.32
C ALA A 22 2.51 10.87 1.25
N PRO A 23 1.98 11.08 0.05
CA PRO A 23 2.11 10.09 -1.01
C PRO A 23 3.61 9.87 -1.20
N VAL A 24 4.08 8.71 -0.77
CA VAL A 24 5.45 8.28 -1.05
C VAL A 24 5.42 8.00 -2.55
N GLU A 25 5.79 8.98 -3.36
CA GLU A 25 5.98 8.77 -4.78
C GLU A 25 7.07 7.71 -4.91
N ALA A 26 6.65 6.48 -5.22
CA ALA A 26 7.57 5.40 -5.47
C ALA A 26 8.43 5.80 -6.67
N THR A 27 9.70 6.08 -6.41
CA THR A 27 10.64 6.39 -7.49
C THR A 27 10.68 5.23 -8.48
N ILE A 28 10.98 5.52 -9.75
CA ILE A 28 11.11 4.48 -10.78
C ILE A 28 12.19 3.46 -10.41
N GLY A 29 13.24 3.91 -9.71
CA GLY A 29 14.24 3.01 -9.14
C GLY A 29 13.65 2.00 -8.14
N GLN A 30 12.78 2.46 -7.24
CA GLN A 30 12.11 1.58 -6.28
C GLN A 30 11.19 0.57 -6.99
N GLN A 31 10.43 1.03 -7.98
CA GLN A 31 9.54 0.16 -8.77
C GLN A 31 10.34 -0.93 -9.52
N LEU A 32 11.53 -0.61 -10.02
CA LEU A 32 12.42 -1.59 -10.65
C LEU A 32 12.99 -2.60 -9.66
N ILE A 33 13.31 -2.18 -8.43
CA ILE A 33 13.78 -3.08 -7.35
C ILE A 33 12.68 -4.05 -6.95
N ASP A 34 11.46 -3.53 -6.78
CA ASP A 34 10.29 -4.32 -6.39
C ASP A 34 9.94 -5.33 -7.50
N LEU A 35 9.97 -4.89 -8.76
CA LEU A 35 9.76 -5.75 -9.93
C LEU A 35 10.76 -6.91 -10.00
N LYS A 36 12.06 -6.62 -9.75
CA LYS A 36 13.10 -7.66 -9.70
C LYS A 36 12.88 -8.64 -8.56
N SER A 37 12.45 -8.14 -7.40
CA SER A 37 12.15 -8.98 -6.23
C SER A 37 10.97 -9.92 -6.51
N ALA A 38 9.91 -9.42 -7.14
CA ALA A 38 8.76 -10.22 -7.55
C ALA A 38 9.17 -11.35 -8.52
N PHE A 39 10.01 -11.05 -9.52
CA PHE A 39 10.54 -12.05 -10.44
C PHE A 39 11.40 -13.11 -9.72
N ASN A 40 12.32 -12.69 -8.86
CA ASN A 40 13.19 -13.61 -8.11
C ASN A 40 12.40 -14.55 -7.18
N ASN A 41 11.26 -14.10 -6.67
CA ASN A 41 10.36 -14.90 -5.84
C ASN A 41 9.40 -15.76 -6.66
N GLY A 42 9.53 -15.80 -7.99
CA GLY A 42 8.70 -16.60 -8.87
C GLY A 42 7.29 -16.05 -9.10
N ALA A 43 7.00 -14.81 -8.68
CA ALA A 43 5.69 -14.20 -8.88
C ALA A 43 5.44 -13.77 -10.34
N LEU A 44 6.48 -13.69 -11.16
CA LEU A 44 6.42 -13.31 -12.56
C LEU A 44 7.22 -14.29 -13.42
N SER A 45 6.74 -14.54 -14.62
CA SER A 45 7.55 -15.17 -15.66
C SER A 45 8.63 -14.20 -16.18
N SER A 46 9.66 -14.75 -16.83
CA SER A 46 10.71 -13.93 -17.47
C SER A 46 10.16 -12.96 -18.50
N ARG A 47 9.11 -13.35 -19.25
CA ARG A 47 8.46 -12.49 -20.24
C ARG A 47 7.74 -11.32 -19.57
N GLU A 48 7.02 -11.56 -18.47
CA GLU A 48 6.31 -10.50 -17.74
C GLU A 48 7.29 -9.51 -17.13
N TYR A 49 8.36 -10.01 -16.48
CA TYR A 49 9.43 -9.18 -15.95
C TYR A 49 10.02 -8.25 -17.01
N ASP A 50 10.41 -8.79 -18.17
CA ASP A 50 11.00 -7.98 -19.24
C ASP A 50 10.03 -6.94 -19.79
N SER A 51 8.76 -7.30 -19.97
CA SER A 51 7.74 -6.39 -20.47
C SER A 51 7.51 -5.20 -19.53
N GLN A 52 7.44 -5.47 -18.22
CA GLN A 52 7.22 -4.43 -17.20
C GLN A 52 8.46 -3.57 -17.01
N ARG A 53 9.65 -4.17 -17.02
CA ARG A 53 10.91 -3.44 -16.92
C ARG A 53 11.06 -2.44 -18.06
N ARG A 54 10.72 -2.82 -19.30
CA ARG A 54 10.75 -1.90 -20.45
C ARG A 54 9.76 -0.74 -20.27
N ARG A 55 8.52 -1.03 -19.87
CA ARG A 55 7.50 0.00 -19.61
C ARG A 55 7.96 1.02 -18.55
N LEU A 56 8.56 0.57 -17.45
CA LEU A 56 9.07 1.44 -16.40
C LEU A 56 10.26 2.31 -16.85
N ILE A 57 11.12 1.79 -17.74
CA ILE A 57 12.22 2.57 -18.30
C ILE A 57 11.71 3.58 -19.34
N ASP A 58 10.74 3.19 -20.15
CA ASP A 58 10.19 4.06 -21.18
C ASP A 58 9.32 5.16 -20.60
N SER A 59 8.77 5.01 -19.38
CA SER A 59 8.01 6.07 -18.70
C SER A 59 8.87 7.24 -18.19
N VAL A 60 10.21 7.14 -18.28
CA VAL A 60 11.14 8.22 -17.88
C VAL A 60 11.99 8.75 -19.03
N LYS A 61 11.76 8.26 -20.26
CA LYS A 61 12.32 8.85 -21.47
C LYS A 61 11.41 9.96 -21.96
#